data_AF-A0A7S4FBP7-F1
#
_entry.id   AF-A0A7S4FBP7-F1
#
_cell.length_a   1.000
_cell.length_b   1.000
_cell.length_c   1.000
_cell.angle_alpha   90.00
_cell.angle_beta   90.00
_cell.angle_gamma   90.00
#
_symmetry.space_group_name_H-M   'P 1'
#
loop_
_entity.id
_entity.type
_entity.pdbx_description
1 polymer ?
#
loop_
_entity_poly.entity_id
_entity_poly.type
_entity_poly.pdbx_seq_one_letter_code
_entity_poly.pdbx_strand_id
1 'polypeptide(L)'
;MTLLRKPRQLLLALHKPFSFLSPSTDARANKRLAIDLFTPENIAPSAKKFMPKFPLRGLLCAGRLDADSTGLMLWTNDKVLQERIIGPESNVEKEYLVRVTGHERWSEEQRESAVQLLRSGISLDGTPLQRAKARWINAEQLQITLTEGRTRQIRRMCDVIGVKVKKLTRVRIGNYRLGGLESGQWSTVPLFLVFPDAERFEAAKAATEAGRGAAPRGKQRAQDHATYSEDKKAARIVRRVDIG
;
A
#
# COMPACT_ATOMS: atom_id res chain seq x y z
N MET A 1 -4.65 -25.06 -29.97
CA MET A 1 -4.42 -24.58 -28.58
C MET A 1 -4.26 -23.07 -28.61
N THR A 2 -5.25 -22.31 -28.12
CA THR A 2 -5.18 -20.85 -28.12
C THR A 2 -4.11 -20.38 -27.15
N LEU A 3 -3.08 -19.69 -27.65
CA LEU A 3 -2.12 -18.97 -26.81
C LEU A 3 -2.89 -17.95 -25.97
N LEU A 4 -3.06 -18.23 -24.69
CA LEU A 4 -3.59 -17.29 -23.70
C LEU A 4 -2.61 -16.11 -23.63
N ARG A 5 -2.88 -15.05 -24.42
CA ARG A 5 -2.18 -13.78 -24.31
C ARG A 5 -2.23 -13.35 -22.85
N LYS A 6 -1.07 -13.13 -22.23
CA LYS A 6 -0.98 -12.54 -20.88
C LYS A 6 -1.89 -11.31 -20.82
N PRO A 7 -2.69 -11.14 -19.74
CA PRO A 7 -3.47 -9.92 -19.59
C PRO A 7 -2.52 -8.72 -19.62
N ARG A 8 -2.92 -7.65 -20.32
CA ARG A 8 -2.16 -6.40 -20.31
C ARG A 8 -1.98 -5.94 -18.86
N GLN A 9 -0.77 -5.46 -18.54
CA GLN A 9 -0.53 -4.82 -17.25
C GLN A 9 -1.51 -3.66 -17.09
N LEU A 10 -2.16 -3.61 -15.93
CA LEU A 10 -3.15 -2.60 -15.59
C LEU A 10 -2.71 -1.91 -14.30
N LEU A 11 -2.77 -0.58 -14.30
CA LEU A 11 -2.62 0.25 -13.13
C LEU A 11 -3.79 1.22 -13.09
N LEU A 12 -4.51 1.25 -11.97
CA LEU A 12 -5.67 2.09 -11.72
C LEU A 12 -5.38 3.00 -10.52
N ALA A 13 -5.85 4.25 -10.61
CA ALA A 13 -6.02 5.13 -9.46
C ALA A 13 -7.48 5.11 -9.02
N LEU A 14 -7.70 5.15 -7.71
CA LEU A 14 -9.00 5.31 -7.05
C LEU A 14 -8.89 6.41 -6.01
N HIS A 15 -9.83 7.34 -5.97
CA HIS A 15 -10.00 8.23 -4.82
C HIS A 15 -10.88 7.54 -3.78
N LYS A 16 -10.27 6.89 -2.78
CA LYS A 16 -11.03 6.21 -1.71
C LYS A 16 -11.84 7.24 -0.90
N PRO A 17 -13.18 7.10 -0.79
CA PRO A 17 -13.99 7.88 0.12
C PRO A 17 -13.70 7.52 1.59
N PHE A 18 -14.20 8.35 2.50
CA PHE A 18 -14.24 8.03 3.94
C PHE A 18 -15.13 6.79 4.19
N SER A 19 -14.93 6.08 5.30
CA SER A 19 -15.61 4.83 5.71
C SER A 19 -15.33 3.58 4.88
N PHE A 20 -14.97 3.70 3.59
CA PHE A 20 -14.60 2.55 2.76
C PHE A 20 -13.33 1.87 3.26
N LEU A 21 -13.33 0.55 3.32
CA LEU A 21 -12.18 -0.24 3.75
C LEU A 21 -11.29 -0.61 2.57
N SER A 22 -9.97 -0.55 2.74
CA SER A 22 -9.06 -1.28 1.86
C SER A 22 -9.30 -2.79 2.03
N PRO A 23 -9.06 -3.63 1.00
CA PRO A 23 -9.12 -5.08 1.15
C PRO A 23 -8.26 -5.56 2.31
N SER A 24 -8.80 -6.50 3.06
CA SER A 24 -8.12 -7.25 4.10
C SER A 24 -8.63 -8.68 4.05
N THR A 25 -7.84 -9.63 4.55
CA THR A 25 -8.25 -11.03 4.72
C THR A 25 -9.53 -11.16 5.55
N ASP A 26 -9.77 -10.26 6.51
CA ASP A 26 -10.96 -10.23 7.39
C ASP A 26 -12.15 -9.42 6.84
N ALA A 27 -12.57 -9.74 5.61
CA ALA A 27 -13.78 -9.22 5.01
C ALA A 27 -15.04 -9.85 5.65
N ARG A 28 -15.41 -9.37 6.85
CA ARG A 28 -16.74 -9.62 7.44
C ARG A 28 -17.85 -9.08 6.51
N ALA A 29 -19.02 -9.72 6.54
CA ALA A 29 -20.21 -9.23 5.84
C ALA A 29 -20.56 -7.77 6.22
N ASN A 30 -21.28 -7.08 5.33
CA ASN A 30 -21.80 -5.71 5.50
C ASN A 30 -20.75 -4.58 5.59
N LYS A 31 -19.55 -4.78 5.02
CA LYS A 31 -18.50 -3.75 4.91
C LYS A 31 -18.48 -3.13 3.50
N ARG A 32 -18.39 -1.80 3.40
CA ARG A 32 -18.13 -1.08 2.14
C ARG A 32 -16.65 -1.22 1.77
N LEU A 33 -16.32 -1.96 0.71
CA LEU A 33 -14.92 -2.17 0.30
C LEU A 33 -14.54 -1.22 -0.83
N ALA A 34 -13.30 -0.74 -0.81
CA ALA A 34 -12.76 0.11 -1.87
C ALA A 34 -12.68 -0.60 -3.23
N ILE A 35 -12.72 -1.94 -3.26
CA ILE A 35 -12.80 -2.72 -4.50
C ILE A 35 -14.17 -2.62 -5.18
N ASP A 36 -15.24 -2.40 -4.40
CA ASP A 36 -16.62 -2.32 -4.88
C ASP A 36 -16.88 -1.03 -5.68
N LEU A 37 -15.95 -0.07 -5.63
CA LEU A 37 -16.01 1.19 -6.38
C LEU A 37 -15.55 1.05 -7.83
N PHE A 38 -14.95 -0.09 -8.23
CA PHE A 38 -14.50 -0.33 -9.61
C PHE A 38 -15.65 -0.70 -10.57
N THR A 39 -16.63 0.20 -10.68
CA THR A 39 -17.79 0.07 -11.58
C THR A 39 -17.75 1.10 -12.70
N PRO A 40 -18.44 0.91 -13.84
CA PRO A 40 -18.45 1.85 -14.96
C PRO A 40 -18.95 3.26 -14.60
N GLU A 41 -19.87 3.36 -13.65
CA GLU A 41 -20.50 4.61 -13.20
C GLU A 41 -19.48 5.50 -12.47
N ASN A 42 -18.53 4.88 -11.77
CA ASN A 42 -17.45 5.54 -11.05
C ASN A 42 -16.21 5.84 -11.94
N ILE A 43 -16.26 5.61 -13.25
CA ILE A 43 -15.16 6.00 -14.13
C ILE A 43 -15.10 7.52 -14.24
N ALA A 44 -13.96 8.09 -13.86
CA ALA A 44 -13.68 9.52 -14.02
C ALA A 44 -13.99 10.00 -15.45
N PRO A 45 -14.70 11.13 -15.65
CA PRO A 45 -15.07 11.61 -16.97
C PRO A 45 -13.90 11.71 -17.97
N SER A 46 -12.73 12.10 -17.48
CA SER A 46 -11.47 12.18 -18.25
C SER A 46 -10.95 10.82 -18.74
N ALA A 47 -11.30 9.72 -18.07
CA ALA A 47 -10.82 8.36 -18.35
C ALA A 47 -11.77 7.53 -19.22
N LYS A 48 -13.01 7.99 -19.48
CA LYS A 48 -14.05 7.22 -20.21
C LYS A 48 -13.63 6.75 -21.62
N LYS A 49 -12.66 7.43 -22.26
CA LYS A 49 -12.09 7.01 -23.56
C LYS A 49 -11.16 5.78 -23.49
N PHE A 50 -10.63 5.46 -22.31
CA PHE A 50 -9.64 4.39 -22.11
C PHE A 50 -10.15 3.34 -21.09
N MET A 51 -11.26 2.68 -21.44
CA MET A 51 -11.85 1.64 -20.61
C MET A 51 -11.26 0.26 -20.95
N PRO A 52 -10.73 -0.51 -19.99
CA PRO A 52 -10.28 -1.88 -20.24
C PRO A 52 -11.48 -2.78 -20.60
N LYS A 53 -11.43 -3.45 -21.76
CA LYS A 53 -12.51 -4.33 -22.27
C LYS A 53 -12.60 -5.69 -21.54
N PHE A 54 -12.10 -5.80 -20.32
CA PHE A 54 -11.88 -7.07 -19.61
C PHE A 54 -12.25 -6.93 -18.14
N PRO A 55 -12.71 -8.01 -17.47
CA PRO A 55 -13.16 -7.94 -16.09
C PRO A 55 -12.02 -7.57 -15.15
N LEU A 56 -12.29 -6.65 -14.21
CA LEU A 56 -11.36 -6.15 -13.19
C LEU A 56 -11.10 -7.16 -12.04
N ARG A 57 -11.05 -8.46 -12.37
CA ARG A 57 -10.76 -9.55 -11.43
C ARG A 57 -9.27 -9.59 -11.12
N GLY A 58 -8.93 -9.96 -9.88
CA GLY A 58 -7.53 -10.09 -9.45
C GLY A 58 -6.81 -8.76 -9.24
N LEU A 59 -7.52 -7.64 -9.04
CA LEU A 59 -6.90 -6.38 -8.65
C LEU A 59 -6.29 -6.47 -7.24
N LEU A 60 -4.99 -6.19 -7.17
CA LEU A 60 -4.17 -6.10 -5.98
C LEU A 60 -4.08 -4.65 -5.53
N CYS A 61 -4.32 -4.39 -4.25
CA CYS A 61 -4.20 -3.05 -3.65
C CYS A 61 -2.73 -2.66 -3.47
N ALA A 62 -2.26 -1.67 -4.23
CA ALA A 62 -0.91 -1.11 -4.17
C ALA A 62 -0.89 0.19 -3.34
N GLY A 63 -1.24 0.07 -2.06
CA GLY A 63 -1.27 1.18 -1.10
C GLY A 63 -2.57 1.26 -0.33
N ARG A 64 -2.67 0.51 0.78
CA ARG A 64 -3.82 0.57 1.69
C ARG A 64 -3.99 1.99 2.27
N LEU A 65 -5.23 2.28 2.66
CA LEU A 65 -5.64 3.41 3.50
C LEU A 65 -6.60 2.89 4.59
N ASP A 66 -6.53 3.49 5.77
CA ASP A 66 -7.48 3.25 6.85
C ASP A 66 -8.92 3.66 6.46
N ALA A 67 -9.91 3.13 7.18
CA ALA A 67 -11.32 3.47 7.02
C ALA A 67 -11.56 5.00 7.14
N ASP A 68 -10.89 5.61 8.13
CA ASP A 68 -10.98 7.02 8.50
C ASP A 68 -10.13 7.96 7.62
N SER A 69 -9.48 7.41 6.59
CA SER A 69 -8.56 8.10 5.69
C SER A 69 -9.11 8.14 4.27
N THR A 70 -8.66 9.09 3.44
CA THR A 70 -9.22 9.37 2.12
C THR A 70 -8.13 9.55 1.05
N GLY A 71 -8.54 9.65 -0.22
CA GLY A 71 -7.66 10.04 -1.31
C GLY A 71 -7.07 8.87 -2.09
N LEU A 72 -5.93 9.12 -2.73
CA LEU A 72 -5.34 8.28 -3.78
C LEU A 72 -4.96 6.88 -3.29
N MET A 73 -5.48 5.85 -3.94
CA MET A 73 -4.99 4.48 -3.90
C MET A 73 -4.59 4.04 -5.31
N LEU A 74 -3.52 3.27 -5.44
CA LEU A 74 -3.18 2.56 -6.67
C LEU A 74 -3.59 1.09 -6.56
N TRP A 75 -3.97 0.51 -7.69
CA TRP A 75 -4.38 -0.89 -7.82
C TRP A 75 -3.85 -1.47 -9.11
N THR A 76 -3.46 -2.74 -9.10
CA THR A 76 -2.83 -3.39 -10.26
C THR A 76 -3.17 -4.87 -10.34
N ASN A 77 -3.17 -5.45 -11.55
CA ASN A 77 -3.21 -6.90 -11.74
C ASN A 77 -1.81 -7.57 -11.68
N ASP A 78 -0.76 -6.81 -11.38
CA ASP A 78 0.64 -7.23 -11.43
C ASP A 78 1.29 -7.17 -10.04
N LYS A 79 1.63 -8.35 -9.50
CA LYS A 79 2.27 -8.45 -8.17
C LYS A 79 3.66 -7.81 -8.14
N VAL A 80 4.42 -7.83 -9.24
CA VAL A 80 5.76 -7.22 -9.29
C VAL A 80 5.63 -5.70 -9.19
N LEU A 81 4.64 -5.13 -9.86
CA LEU A 81 4.31 -3.71 -9.77
C LEU A 81 3.76 -3.34 -8.38
N GLN A 82 2.92 -4.19 -7.77
CA GLN A 82 2.46 -3.99 -6.39
C GLN A 82 3.66 -3.91 -5.43
N GLU A 83 4.57 -4.89 -5.50
CA GLU A 83 5.78 -4.95 -4.67
C GLU A 83 6.66 -3.70 -4.87
N ARG A 84 6.79 -3.20 -6.10
CA ARG A 84 7.53 -1.96 -6.37
C ARG A 84 6.93 -0.72 -5.70
N ILE A 85 5.59 -0.65 -5.55
CA ILE A 85 4.89 0.51 -4.98
C ILE A 85 4.80 0.47 -3.43
N ILE A 86 4.73 -0.74 -2.84
CA ILE A 86 4.48 -0.92 -1.39
C ILE A 86 5.30 -2.00 -0.66
N GLY A 87 6.22 -2.67 -1.34
CA GLY A 87 7.13 -3.63 -0.70
C GLY A 87 8.09 -2.97 0.29
N PRO A 88 8.82 -3.75 1.11
CA PRO A 88 9.73 -3.21 2.13
C PRO A 88 10.86 -2.37 1.52
N GLU A 89 11.35 -2.77 0.34
CA GLU A 89 12.39 -2.05 -0.42
C GLU A 89 11.83 -0.87 -1.25
N SER A 90 10.55 -0.53 -1.10
CA SER A 90 9.90 0.52 -1.89
C SER A 90 10.22 1.92 -1.37
N ASN A 91 11.08 2.63 -2.10
CA ASN A 91 11.36 4.05 -1.88
C ASN A 91 10.31 5.01 -2.50
N VAL A 92 9.11 4.51 -2.80
CA VAL A 92 8.06 5.30 -3.47
C VAL A 92 7.41 6.26 -2.49
N GLU A 93 7.68 7.56 -2.65
CA GLU A 93 7.06 8.60 -1.85
C GLU A 93 5.52 8.58 -1.91
N LYS A 94 4.90 8.81 -0.75
CA LYS A 94 3.46 8.90 -0.54
C LYS A 94 3.21 10.21 0.20
N GLU A 95 2.54 11.17 -0.45
CA GLU A 95 2.31 12.52 0.07
C GLU A 95 0.89 12.64 0.64
N TYR A 96 0.78 13.20 1.84
CA TYR A 96 -0.44 13.31 2.60
C TYR A 96 -0.71 14.75 3.02
N LEU A 97 -1.98 15.13 2.96
CA LEU A 97 -2.52 16.33 3.55
C LEU A 97 -3.25 15.95 4.85
N VAL A 98 -2.83 16.56 5.95
CA VAL A 98 -3.23 16.20 7.31
C VAL A 98 -3.78 17.43 8.00
N ARG A 99 -5.11 17.50 8.19
CA ARG A 99 -5.73 18.56 9.01
C ARG A 99 -5.72 18.13 10.48
N VAL A 100 -5.25 19.01 11.35
CA VAL A 100 -5.02 18.75 12.78
C VAL A 100 -5.66 19.81 13.67
N THR A 101 -5.80 19.51 14.96
CA THR A 101 -6.26 20.40 16.04
C THR A 101 -5.50 20.10 17.33
N GLY A 102 -5.55 21.00 18.31
CA GLY A 102 -4.81 20.93 19.58
C GLY A 102 -3.56 21.83 19.61
N HIS A 103 -3.34 22.61 18.54
CA HIS A 103 -2.22 23.51 18.33
C HIS A 103 -2.65 24.99 18.19
N GLU A 104 -3.89 25.30 18.57
CA GLU A 104 -4.50 26.62 18.41
C GLU A 104 -3.83 27.70 19.27
N ARG A 105 -3.17 27.29 20.36
CA ARG A 105 -2.42 28.17 21.29
C ARG A 105 -0.89 28.13 21.06
N TRP A 106 -0.41 27.42 20.04
CA TRP A 106 1.03 27.26 19.82
C TRP A 106 1.67 28.51 19.21
N SER A 107 2.86 28.86 19.67
CA SER A 107 3.75 29.80 18.98
C SER A 107 4.30 29.19 17.68
N GLU A 108 4.87 30.04 16.82
CA GLU A 108 5.50 29.57 15.58
C GLU A 108 6.76 28.72 15.86
N GLU A 109 7.48 29.01 16.94
CA GLU A 109 8.59 28.17 17.42
C GLU A 109 8.13 26.76 17.82
N GLN A 110 7.01 26.63 18.54
CA GLN A 110 6.43 25.34 18.88
C GLN A 110 5.99 24.56 17.62
N ARG A 111 5.46 25.26 16.61
CA ARG A 111 5.07 24.68 15.31
C ARG A 111 6.26 24.15 14.51
N GLU A 112 7.36 24.90 14.44
CA GLU A 112 8.58 24.43 13.76
C GLU A 112 9.25 23.30 14.56
N SER A 113 9.30 23.39 15.90
CA SER A 113 9.82 22.30 16.75
C SER A 113 9.08 20.98 16.53
N ALA A 114 7.74 21.03 16.46
CA ALA A 114 6.92 19.87 16.14
C ALA A 114 7.22 19.30 14.74
N VAL A 115 7.41 20.18 13.73
CA VAL A 115 7.79 19.76 12.37
C VAL A 115 9.19 19.16 12.32
N GLN A 116 10.14 19.69 13.09
CA GLN A 116 11.49 19.13 13.20
C GLN A 116 11.46 17.73 13.84
N LEU A 117 10.63 17.51 14.87
CA LEU A 117 10.43 16.19 15.48
C LEU A 117 9.81 15.19 14.49
N LEU A 118 8.87 15.62 13.63
CA LEU A 118 8.37 14.77 12.53
C LEU A 118 9.47 14.41 11.50
N ARG A 119 10.44 15.30 11.26
CA ARG A 119 11.55 15.13 10.28
C ARG A 119 12.75 14.34 10.81
N SER A 120 13.04 14.43 12.11
CA SER A 120 14.23 13.82 12.73
C SER A 120 14.15 12.30 12.82
N GLY A 121 12.92 11.76 12.92
CA GLY A 121 12.63 10.34 13.06
C GLY A 121 12.05 10.06 14.45
N ILE A 122 10.78 9.64 14.47
CA ILE A 122 10.08 9.24 15.70
C ILE A 122 10.21 7.72 15.85
N SER A 123 10.27 7.20 17.07
CA SER A 123 10.12 5.76 17.33
C SER A 123 8.68 5.41 17.69
N LEU A 124 8.13 4.36 17.09
CA LEU A 124 6.82 3.79 17.42
C LEU A 124 7.01 2.33 17.83
N ASP A 125 6.43 1.93 18.97
CA ASP A 125 6.55 0.58 19.56
C ASP A 125 8.02 0.13 19.69
N GLY A 126 8.87 1.02 20.23
CA GLY A 126 10.32 0.78 20.36
C GLY A 126 11.11 0.77 19.05
N THR A 127 10.45 0.88 17.89
CA THR A 127 11.08 0.76 16.56
C THR A 127 11.18 2.13 15.89
N PRO A 128 12.37 2.58 15.45
CA PRO A 128 12.52 3.86 14.74
C PRO A 128 11.76 3.84 13.40
N LEU A 129 11.16 4.97 13.04
CA LEU A 129 10.58 5.24 11.71
C LEU A 129 11.65 5.73 10.73
N GLN A 130 11.38 5.57 9.42
CA GLN A 130 12.14 6.27 8.39
C GLN A 130 11.90 7.78 8.47
N ARG A 131 12.87 8.58 8.01
CA ARG A 131 12.77 10.05 8.03
C ARG A 131 11.62 10.53 7.13
N ALA A 132 10.73 11.34 7.69
CA ALA A 132 9.64 11.96 6.94
C ALA A 132 10.05 13.34 6.41
N LYS A 133 9.43 13.77 5.31
CA LYS A 133 9.36 15.20 4.97
C LYS A 133 8.07 15.75 5.56
N ALA A 134 8.16 16.79 6.38
CA ALA A 134 7.00 17.44 7.00
C ALA A 134 7.11 18.96 6.90
N ARG A 135 5.97 19.64 6.79
CA ARG A 135 5.84 21.11 6.94
C ARG A 135 4.39 21.50 7.18
N TRP A 136 4.16 22.63 7.83
CA TRP A 136 2.88 23.32 7.74
C TRP A 136 2.68 23.87 6.32
N ILE A 137 1.43 23.87 5.85
CA ILE A 137 1.03 24.50 4.57
C ILE A 137 -0.03 25.59 4.75
N ASN A 138 -0.68 25.62 5.91
CA ASN A 138 -1.53 26.68 6.44
C ASN A 138 -1.70 26.44 7.96
N ALA A 139 -2.47 27.30 8.63
CA ALA A 139 -2.64 27.27 10.08
C ALA A 139 -3.25 25.97 10.66
N GLU A 140 -3.95 25.14 9.88
CA GLU A 140 -4.59 23.89 10.37
C GLU A 140 -4.01 22.62 9.76
N GLN A 141 -3.05 22.72 8.84
CA GLN A 141 -2.75 21.64 7.91
C GLN A 141 -1.26 21.41 7.70
N LEU A 142 -0.85 20.16 7.93
CA LEU A 142 0.47 19.63 7.62
C LEU A 142 0.45 18.96 6.23
N GLN A 143 1.54 19.10 5.49
CA GLN A 143 1.94 18.20 4.42
C GLN A 143 2.99 17.25 4.97
N ILE A 144 2.76 15.93 4.84
CA ILE A 144 3.69 14.88 5.28
C ILE A 144 3.94 13.92 4.12
N THR A 145 5.21 13.61 3.84
CA THR A 145 5.61 12.63 2.82
C THR A 145 6.43 11.52 3.47
N LEU A 146 6.02 10.27 3.20
CA LEU A 146 6.65 9.05 3.70
C LEU A 146 7.01 8.11 2.55
N THR A 147 8.06 7.31 2.72
CA THR A 147 8.43 6.19 1.83
C THR A 147 7.82 4.87 2.33
N GLU A 148 7.97 4.58 3.63
CA GLU A 148 7.32 3.46 4.32
C GLU A 148 5.81 3.68 4.57
N GLY A 149 5.14 2.68 5.17
CA GLY A 149 3.71 2.75 5.49
C GLY A 149 3.28 1.80 6.60
N ARG A 150 3.61 2.13 7.85
CA ARG A 150 3.19 1.36 9.04
C ARG A 150 1.74 1.65 9.45
N THR A 151 1.16 0.74 10.23
CA THR A 151 -0.22 0.86 10.74
C THR A 151 -0.47 2.19 11.44
N ARG A 152 -1.39 2.99 10.90
CA ARG A 152 -1.81 4.33 11.38
C ARG A 152 -0.66 5.33 11.57
N GLN A 153 0.50 5.13 10.93
CA GLN A 153 1.76 5.84 11.20
C GLN A 153 1.61 7.35 11.35
N ILE A 154 1.00 8.05 10.39
CA ILE A 154 0.84 9.51 10.42
C ILE A 154 0.02 9.98 11.63
N ARG A 155 -1.02 9.26 12.00
CA ARG A 155 -1.87 9.62 13.16
C ARG A 155 -1.06 9.49 14.45
N ARG A 156 -0.30 8.40 14.58
CA ARG A 156 0.58 8.15 15.73
C ARG A 156 1.73 9.18 15.82
N MET A 157 2.29 9.59 14.69
CA MET A 157 3.28 10.68 14.62
C MET A 157 2.66 12.02 15.06
N CYS A 158 1.41 12.30 14.67
CA CYS A 158 0.67 13.49 15.13
C CYS A 158 0.38 13.43 16.64
N ASP A 159 -0.01 12.25 17.15
CA ASP A 159 -0.23 12.04 18.59
C ASP A 159 1.04 12.30 19.40
N VAL A 160 2.23 11.91 18.90
CA VAL A 160 3.53 12.16 19.55
C VAL A 160 3.87 13.66 19.65
N ILE A 161 3.52 14.47 18.63
CA ILE A 161 3.68 15.93 18.71
C ILE A 161 2.50 16.62 19.43
N GLY A 162 1.54 15.88 19.98
CA GLY A 162 0.42 16.44 20.75
C GLY A 162 -0.78 16.95 19.96
N VAL A 163 -0.88 16.68 18.65
CA VAL A 163 -2.01 17.14 17.81
C VAL A 163 -2.90 16.00 17.33
N LYS A 164 -4.20 16.26 17.16
CA LYS A 164 -5.18 15.25 16.74
C LYS A 164 -5.59 15.41 15.28
N VAL A 165 -5.45 14.34 14.50
CA VAL A 165 -5.79 14.33 13.06
C VAL A 165 -7.31 14.28 12.84
N LYS A 166 -7.88 15.38 12.33
CA LYS A 166 -9.29 15.48 11.91
C LYS A 166 -9.53 14.90 10.52
N LYS A 167 -8.63 15.16 9.57
CA LYS A 167 -8.74 14.65 8.19
C LYS A 167 -7.37 14.22 7.67
N LEU A 168 -7.31 13.04 7.05
CA LEU A 168 -6.13 12.52 6.39
C LEU A 168 -6.47 12.18 4.93
N THR A 169 -5.79 12.81 3.99
CA THR A 169 -5.98 12.60 2.55
C THR A 169 -4.64 12.34 1.88
N ARG A 170 -4.45 11.16 1.26
CA ARG A 170 -3.26 10.91 0.42
C ARG A 170 -3.47 11.56 -0.94
N VAL A 171 -2.55 12.43 -1.35
CA VAL A 171 -2.67 13.26 -2.56
C VAL A 171 -1.65 12.92 -3.66
N ARG A 172 -0.62 12.13 -3.36
CA ARG A 172 0.37 11.66 -4.35
C ARG A 172 0.93 10.27 -3.97
N ILE A 173 1.23 9.46 -4.98
CA ILE A 173 2.05 8.25 -4.88
C ILE A 173 3.05 8.27 -6.04
N GLY A 174 4.35 8.20 -5.75
CA GLY A 174 5.40 8.46 -6.74
C GLY A 174 5.23 9.85 -7.33
N ASN A 175 5.17 9.94 -8.66
CA ASN A 175 4.87 11.21 -9.36
C ASN A 175 3.37 11.44 -9.61
N TYR A 176 2.51 10.43 -9.43
CA TYR A 176 1.09 10.54 -9.75
C TYR A 176 0.32 11.22 -8.63
N ARG A 177 -0.33 12.35 -8.96
CA ARG A 177 -1.16 13.14 -8.05
C ARG A 177 -2.63 12.78 -8.20
N LEU A 178 -3.38 12.91 -7.10
CA LEU A 178 -4.84 12.71 -7.06
C LEU A 178 -5.58 13.62 -8.06
N GLY A 179 -5.11 14.84 -8.25
CA GLY A 179 -5.63 15.78 -9.25
C GLY A 179 -7.13 16.04 -9.11
N GLY A 180 -7.83 16.07 -10.25
CA GLY A 180 -9.28 16.23 -10.32
C GLY A 180 -10.08 14.91 -10.21
N LEU A 181 -9.50 13.83 -9.68
CA LEU A 181 -10.23 12.59 -9.45
C LEU A 181 -11.18 12.77 -8.25
N GLU A 182 -12.49 12.75 -8.48
CA GLU A 182 -13.48 13.01 -7.42
C GLU A 182 -13.66 11.79 -6.49
N SER A 183 -14.25 11.98 -5.31
CA SER A 183 -14.36 10.90 -4.33
C SER A 183 -15.21 9.74 -4.85
N GLY A 184 -14.68 8.52 -4.77
CA GLY A 184 -15.30 7.32 -5.33
C GLY A 184 -14.88 7.03 -6.78
N GLN A 185 -14.38 8.02 -7.52
CA GLN A 185 -13.98 7.81 -8.91
C GLN A 185 -12.67 7.06 -9.05
N TRP A 186 -12.55 6.34 -10.16
CA TRP A 186 -11.33 5.67 -10.60
C TRP A 186 -10.98 5.96 -12.06
N SER A 187 -9.70 5.78 -12.39
CA SER A 187 -9.14 5.97 -13.73
C SER A 187 -7.95 5.06 -13.98
N THR A 188 -7.69 4.69 -15.23
CA THR A 188 -6.42 4.07 -15.63
C THR A 188 -5.24 5.05 -15.50
N VAL A 189 -4.08 4.56 -15.06
CA VAL A 189 -2.86 5.35 -14.89
C VAL A 189 -1.75 4.77 -15.77
N PRO A 190 -1.22 5.51 -16.76
CA PRO A 190 0.02 5.15 -17.43
C PRO A 190 1.17 5.05 -16.43
N LEU A 191 1.93 3.95 -16.47
CA LEU A 191 2.97 3.63 -15.49
C LEU A 191 4.02 4.75 -15.34
N PHE A 192 4.37 5.42 -16.45
CA PHE A 192 5.34 6.51 -16.47
C PHE A 192 4.92 7.74 -15.65
N LEU A 193 3.62 7.93 -15.38
CA LEU A 193 3.15 9.01 -14.50
C LEU A 193 3.39 8.71 -13.01
N VAL A 194 3.59 7.45 -12.63
CA VAL A 194 4.02 7.08 -11.27
C VAL A 194 5.55 7.02 -11.19
N PHE A 195 6.19 6.48 -12.23
CA PHE A 195 7.61 6.15 -12.28
C PHE A 195 8.28 6.71 -13.55
N PRO A 196 9.15 7.74 -13.48
CA PRO A 196 9.87 8.24 -14.65
C PRO A 196 10.71 7.19 -15.39
N ASP A 197 11.16 6.15 -14.68
CA ASP A 197 11.96 5.03 -15.18
C ASP A 197 11.11 3.79 -15.56
N ALA A 198 9.81 3.97 -15.81
CA ALA A 198 8.87 2.88 -16.14
C ALA A 198 9.39 1.93 -17.25
N GLU A 199 10.01 2.45 -18.30
CA GLU A 199 10.56 1.65 -19.40
C GLU A 199 11.67 0.70 -18.94
N ARG A 200 12.57 1.17 -18.05
CA ARG A 200 13.65 0.36 -17.49
C ARG A 200 13.10 -0.78 -16.63
N PHE A 201 12.03 -0.51 -15.88
CA PHE A 201 11.34 -1.52 -15.08
C PHE A 201 10.66 -2.58 -15.94
N GLU A 202 9.92 -2.20 -16.98
CA GLU A 202 9.29 -3.18 -17.89
C GLU A 202 10.34 -4.02 -18.63
N ALA A 203 11.46 -3.42 -19.06
CA ALA A 203 12.57 -4.15 -19.68
C ALA A 203 13.22 -5.17 -18.71
N ALA A 204 13.54 -4.75 -17.47
CA ALA A 204 14.13 -5.64 -16.46
C ALA A 204 13.18 -6.79 -16.08
N LYS A 205 11.87 -6.50 -15.96
CA LYS A 205 10.84 -7.50 -15.71
C LYS A 205 10.71 -8.48 -16.87
N ALA A 206 10.68 -8.01 -18.12
CA ALA A 206 10.61 -8.86 -19.31
C ALA A 206 11.82 -9.80 -19.42
N ALA A 207 13.03 -9.30 -19.16
CA ALA A 207 14.24 -10.13 -19.12
C ALA A 207 14.16 -11.22 -18.02
N THR A 208 13.67 -10.86 -16.82
CA THR A 208 13.46 -11.81 -15.71
C THR A 208 12.45 -12.90 -16.06
N GLU A 209 11.35 -12.54 -16.73
CA GLU A 209 10.33 -13.50 -17.18
C GLU A 209 10.84 -14.41 -18.31
N ALA A 210 11.65 -13.88 -19.24
CA ALA A 210 12.25 -14.66 -20.32
C ALA A 210 13.28 -15.68 -19.78
N GLY A 211 14.14 -15.29 -18.83
CA GLY A 211 15.11 -16.19 -18.20
C GLY A 211 14.46 -17.36 -17.47
N ARG A 212 13.28 -17.15 -16.85
CA ARG A 212 12.49 -18.23 -16.23
C ARG A 212 11.87 -19.21 -17.24
N GLY A 213 11.82 -18.86 -18.53
CA GLY A 213 11.36 -19.74 -19.60
C GLY A 213 12.38 -20.78 -20.07
N ALA A 214 13.66 -20.64 -19.67
CA ALA A 214 14.78 -21.46 -20.14
C ALA A 214 15.23 -22.57 -19.17
N ALA A 215 14.39 -22.95 -18.20
CA ALA A 215 14.68 -24.09 -17.33
C ALA A 215 14.49 -25.42 -18.10
N PRO A 216 15.50 -26.31 -18.17
CA PRO A 216 15.36 -27.59 -18.86
C PRO A 216 14.38 -28.50 -18.12
N ARG A 217 13.49 -29.18 -18.86
CA ARG A 217 12.67 -30.29 -18.33
C ARG A 217 13.54 -31.54 -18.12
N GLY A 218 14.39 -31.51 -17.10
CA GLY A 218 15.14 -32.66 -16.60
C GLY A 218 14.25 -33.54 -15.72
N LYS A 219 14.28 -34.86 -15.93
CA LYS A 219 13.55 -35.84 -15.12
C LYS A 219 14.24 -35.99 -13.75
N GLN A 220 13.50 -35.80 -12.65
CA GLN A 220 13.77 -36.57 -11.43
C GLN A 220 12.41 -36.95 -10.80
N ARG A 221 12.07 -38.23 -10.89
CA ARG A 221 10.98 -38.89 -10.15
C ARG A 221 11.58 -40.19 -9.62
N ALA A 222 11.16 -40.62 -8.43
CA ALA A 222 11.72 -41.72 -7.63
C ALA A 222 13.01 -41.37 -6.86
N GLN A 223 12.84 -40.78 -5.69
CA GLN A 223 13.04 -41.45 -4.39
C GLN A 223 12.25 -40.66 -3.32
N ASP A 224 12.36 -41.05 -2.04
CA ASP A 224 11.69 -40.43 -0.87
C ASP A 224 10.18 -40.72 -0.70
N HIS A 225 9.82 -42.00 -0.82
CA HIS A 225 8.62 -42.57 -0.18
C HIS A 225 9.02 -43.62 0.87
N ALA A 226 9.81 -43.25 1.89
CA ALA A 226 10.11 -44.13 3.04
C ALA A 226 10.75 -43.41 4.27
N THR A 227 10.15 -42.37 4.85
CA THR A 227 10.44 -41.89 6.24
C THR A 227 9.42 -40.84 6.70
N TYR A 228 8.14 -41.21 6.78
CA TYR A 228 7.12 -40.40 7.48
C TYR A 228 6.19 -41.27 8.34
N SER A 229 6.80 -42.09 9.20
CA SER A 229 6.07 -42.89 10.20
C SER A 229 7.04 -43.49 11.24
N GLU A 230 7.61 -42.67 12.13
CA GLU A 230 8.03 -43.18 13.47
C GLU A 230 8.19 -42.12 14.58
N ASP A 231 8.57 -40.87 14.25
CA ASP A 231 8.83 -39.80 15.26
C ASP A 231 7.58 -39.18 15.96
N LYS A 232 6.46 -39.90 16.02
CA LYS A 232 5.29 -39.52 16.84
C LYS A 232 5.00 -40.47 18.01
N LYS A 233 5.96 -41.31 18.40
CA LYS A 233 5.87 -42.16 19.61
C LYS A 233 6.81 -41.79 20.77
N ALA A 234 7.71 -40.82 20.62
CA ALA A 234 8.70 -40.44 21.63
C ALA A 234 8.47 -39.05 22.26
N ALA A 235 7.24 -38.74 22.69
CA ALA A 235 6.92 -37.51 23.43
C ALA A 235 5.72 -37.68 24.39
N ARG A 236 5.76 -38.70 25.26
CA ARG A 236 4.79 -38.88 26.34
C ARG A 236 5.47 -39.61 27.50
N ILE A 237 5.24 -39.14 28.75
CA ILE A 237 5.89 -39.62 30.00
C ILE A 237 7.38 -39.19 30.03
N VAL A 238 7.99 -38.62 31.07
CA VAL A 238 7.69 -38.29 32.50
C VAL A 238 7.99 -36.77 32.71
N ARG A 239 7.71 -36.05 33.82
CA ARG A 239 7.16 -36.35 35.17
C ARG A 239 5.96 -35.43 35.51
N ARG A 240 5.46 -35.59 36.73
CA ARG A 240 4.58 -34.71 37.55
C ARG A 240 5.12 -34.80 38.99
N VAL A 241 4.72 -33.91 39.91
CA VAL A 241 4.89 -34.01 41.38
C VAL A 241 6.32 -33.73 41.91
N ASP A 242 6.57 -32.98 43.00
CA ASP A 242 5.84 -31.86 43.69
C ASP A 242 6.76 -31.28 44.80
N ILE A 243 6.36 -30.12 45.38
CA ILE A 243 6.69 -29.56 46.72
C ILE A 243 8.15 -29.13 46.99
N GLY A 244 8.27 -27.89 47.50
CA GLY A 244 9.49 -27.24 47.98
C GLY A 244 9.24 -25.75 48.19
#